data_AF-A0A6N7WCM4-F1
#
_entry.id   AF-A0A6N7WCM4-F1
#
_cell.length_a   1.000
_cell.length_b   1.000
_cell.length_c   1.000
_cell.angle_alpha   90.00
_cell.angle_beta   90.00
_cell.angle_gamma   90.00
#
_symmetry.space_group_name_H-M   'P 1'
#
loop_
_entity.id
_entity.type
_entity.pdbx_description
1 polymer ?
#
loop_
_entity_poly.entity_id
_entity_poly.type
_entity_poly.pdbx_seq_one_letter_code
_entity_poly.pdbx_strand_id
1 'polypeptide(L)'
;MDYKEIDALALKAQQGDTSAAALLERCFRPLMLSAAGFGKTENYSFEDSLQDARLAFLEGIQAFDTAAGTGFAAFIKPYVYQKGQNRRRKCLRRLARDVPADAKAGNEDGETFISLLEDPGADIESGYIHREELERLTAALKELTPEERALLKAVYGKNQSIRGTSQSLGVGYSTLQYRHSRILKRLKGQL
;
A
#
# COMPACT_ATOMS: atom_id res chain seq x y z
N MET A 1 33.34 23.21 26.77
CA MET A 1 32.16 22.66 27.47
C MET A 1 32.62 21.38 28.11
N ASP A 2 32.49 21.29 29.42
CA ASP A 2 32.87 20.10 30.20
C ASP A 2 31.84 18.97 30.03
N TYR A 3 32.23 17.72 30.29
CA TYR A 3 31.34 16.56 30.19
C TYR A 3 30.13 16.69 31.13
N LYS A 4 30.30 17.26 32.33
CA LYS A 4 29.20 17.51 33.27
C LYS A 4 28.19 18.52 32.75
N GLU A 5 28.66 19.55 32.02
CA GLU A 5 27.79 20.54 31.40
C GLU A 5 26.97 19.92 30.27
N ILE A 6 27.57 19.03 29.49
CA ILE A 6 26.88 18.28 28.43
C ILE A 6 25.77 17.41 29.02
N ASP A 7 26.06 16.67 30.10
CA ASP A 7 25.07 15.82 30.76
C ASP A 7 23.91 16.64 31.36
N ALA A 8 24.22 17.79 31.97
CA ALA A 8 23.19 18.70 32.50
C ALA A 8 22.31 19.30 31.39
N LEU A 9 22.89 19.64 30.23
CA LEU A 9 22.13 20.09 29.07
C LEU A 9 21.24 18.97 28.51
N ALA A 10 21.72 17.72 28.50
CA ALA A 10 20.94 16.58 28.02
C ALA A 10 19.70 16.37 28.88
N LEU A 11 19.83 16.48 30.22
CA LEU A 11 18.70 16.40 31.15
C LEU A 11 17.67 17.52 30.93
N LYS A 12 18.11 18.77 30.72
CA LYS A 12 17.21 19.87 30.40
C LYS A 12 16.48 19.65 29.08
N ALA A 13 17.21 19.18 28.07
CA ALA A 13 16.64 18.87 26.76
C ALA A 13 15.62 17.72 26.82
N GLN A 14 15.87 16.70 27.66
CA GLN A 14 14.88 15.64 27.94
C GLN A 14 13.58 16.21 28.51
N GLN A 15 13.68 17.18 29.42
CA GLN A 15 12.53 17.85 30.04
C GLN A 15 11.79 18.81 29.10
N GLY A 16 12.21 18.92 27.83
CA GLY A 16 11.55 19.74 26.82
C GLY A 16 12.15 21.13 26.63
N ASP A 17 13.30 21.44 27.23
CA ASP A 17 14.02 22.69 26.98
C ASP A 17 14.60 22.67 25.55
N THR A 18 13.94 23.41 24.66
CA THR A 18 14.31 23.52 23.24
C THR A 18 15.62 24.28 23.04
N SER A 19 15.98 25.19 23.94
CA SER A 19 17.24 25.92 23.88
C SER A 19 18.41 25.02 24.25
N ALA A 20 18.25 24.18 25.27
CA ALA A 20 19.23 23.16 25.63
C ALA A 20 19.41 22.14 24.49
N ALA A 21 18.31 21.68 23.88
CA ALA A 21 18.35 20.76 22.75
C ALA A 21 19.07 21.38 21.52
N ALA A 22 18.78 22.64 21.20
CA ALA A 22 19.43 23.35 20.09
C ALA A 22 20.93 23.58 20.33
N LEU A 23 21.34 23.89 21.56
CA LEU A 23 22.75 24.00 21.92
C LEU A 23 23.47 22.66 21.75
N LEU A 24 22.86 21.57 22.21
CA LEU A 24 23.38 20.22 22.03
C LEU A 24 23.47 19.83 20.55
N GLU A 25 22.44 20.10 19.75
CA GLU A 25 22.46 19.85 18.29
C GLU A 25 23.63 20.59 17.63
N ARG A 26 23.86 21.85 18.01
CA ARG A 26 24.99 22.64 17.48
C ARG A 26 26.34 22.08 17.89
N CYS A 27 26.50 21.67 19.15
CA CYS A 27 27.74 21.08 19.67
C CYS A 27 28.06 19.73 19.02
N PHE A 28 27.05 18.90 18.79
CA PHE A 28 27.21 17.57 18.21
C PHE A 28 26.98 17.52 16.69
N ARG A 29 26.81 18.67 16.03
CA ARG A 29 26.70 18.77 14.56
C ARG A 29 27.81 18.02 13.82
N PRO A 30 29.10 18.09 14.23
CA PRO A 30 30.16 17.33 13.59
C PRO A 30 29.95 15.81 13.63
N LEU A 31 29.40 15.28 14.74
CA LEU A 31 29.05 13.86 14.86
C LEU A 31 27.96 13.47 13.86
N MET A 32 26.90 14.28 13.74
CA MET A 32 25.80 14.02 12.82
C MET A 32 26.24 14.09 11.35
N LEU A 33 27.10 15.05 11.00
CA LEU A 33 27.71 15.12 9.67
C LEU A 33 28.57 13.89 9.35
N SER A 34 29.35 13.42 10.33
CA SER A 34 30.16 12.21 10.18
C SER A 34 29.30 10.96 10.02
N ALA A 35 28.23 10.83 10.81
CA ALA A 35 27.28 9.72 10.71
C ALA A 35 26.57 9.70 9.35
N ALA A 36 26.15 10.86 8.84
CA ALA A 36 25.52 11.00 7.53
C ALA A 36 26.47 10.59 6.38
N GLY A 37 27.76 10.92 6.49
CA GLY A 37 28.77 10.56 5.49
C GLY A 37 29.10 9.06 5.43
N PHE A 38 29.05 8.37 6.57
CA PHE A 38 29.37 6.93 6.66
C PHE A 38 28.34 6.04 5.96
N GLY A 39 27.12 6.54 5.75
CA GLY A 39 25.96 5.77 5.31
C GLY A 39 25.56 5.93 3.84
N LYS A 40 26.33 6.64 3.00
CA LYS A 40 25.93 6.95 1.62
C LYS A 40 25.48 5.69 0.86
N THR A 41 24.27 5.74 0.34
CA THR A 41 23.71 4.75 -0.58
C THR A 41 23.25 5.49 -1.82
N GLU A 42 23.37 4.87 -2.99
CA GLU A 42 23.17 5.51 -4.30
C GLU A 42 21.82 6.23 -4.42
N ASN A 43 20.78 5.67 -3.78
CA ASN A 43 19.41 6.19 -3.78
C ASN A 43 19.01 6.88 -2.46
N TYR A 44 19.98 7.37 -1.68
CA TYR A 44 19.71 8.10 -0.44
C TYR A 44 20.60 9.32 -0.33
N SER A 45 19.98 10.50 -0.36
CA SER A 45 20.73 11.75 -0.39
C SER A 45 21.52 11.96 0.91
N PHE A 46 22.57 12.79 0.83
CA PHE A 46 23.29 13.21 2.02
C PHE A 46 22.40 14.00 2.98
N GLU A 47 21.47 14.80 2.44
CA GLU A 47 20.54 15.60 3.24
C GLU A 47 19.59 14.71 4.04
N ASP A 48 19.05 13.65 3.43
CA ASP A 48 18.19 12.68 4.13
C ASP A 48 18.98 11.94 5.21
N SER A 49 20.21 11.54 4.90
CA SER A 49 21.13 10.91 5.86
C SER A 49 21.43 11.83 7.05
N LEU A 50 21.57 13.14 6.81
CA LEU A 50 21.78 14.13 7.85
C LEU A 50 20.53 14.37 8.69
N GLN A 51 19.34 14.39 8.08
CA GLN A 51 18.08 14.47 8.81
C GLN A 51 17.87 13.24 9.70
N ASP A 52 18.18 12.05 9.21
CA ASP A 52 18.16 10.82 9.99
C ASP A 52 19.11 10.86 11.19
N ALA A 53 20.34 11.35 10.98
CA ALA A 53 21.31 11.49 12.05
C ALA A 53 20.83 12.49 13.12
N ARG A 54 20.21 13.59 12.70
CA ARG A 54 19.58 14.58 13.61
C ARG A 54 18.43 13.99 14.39
N LEU A 55 17.54 13.25 13.73
CA LEU A 55 16.42 12.61 14.41
C LEU A 55 16.93 11.56 15.40
N ALA A 56 17.89 10.73 15.01
CA ALA A 56 18.53 9.77 15.91
C ALA A 56 19.20 10.46 17.11
N PHE A 57 19.78 11.64 16.92
CA PHE A 57 20.34 12.44 18.00
C PHE A 57 19.25 12.94 18.97
N LEU A 58 18.15 13.47 18.47
CA LEU A 58 17.01 13.92 19.30
C LEU A 58 16.34 12.75 20.03
N GLU A 59 16.15 11.62 19.37
CA GLU A 59 15.71 10.36 20.01
C GLU A 59 16.72 9.91 21.07
N GLY A 60 18.02 10.07 20.80
CA GLY A 60 19.09 9.76 21.73
C GLY A 60 19.08 10.64 22.97
N ILE A 61 18.78 11.93 22.85
CA ILE A 61 18.53 12.81 24.02
C ILE A 61 17.45 12.18 24.90
N GLN A 62 16.30 11.81 24.33
CA GLN A 62 15.19 11.23 25.08
C GLN A 62 15.50 9.84 25.65
N ALA A 63 16.36 9.06 24.99
CA ALA A 63 16.74 7.72 25.41
C ALA A 63 17.94 7.67 26.38
N PHE A 64 18.56 8.80 26.68
CA PHE A 64 19.74 8.85 27.55
C PHE A 64 19.38 8.52 29.00
N ASP A 65 20.03 7.49 29.55
CA ASP A 65 19.86 7.09 30.94
C ASP A 65 21.08 7.48 31.77
N THR A 66 20.90 8.42 32.70
CA THR A 66 21.94 8.86 33.62
C THR A 66 22.29 7.81 34.68
N ALA A 67 21.40 6.84 34.96
CA ALA A 67 21.66 5.77 35.92
C ALA A 67 22.66 4.72 35.39
N ALA A 68 22.85 4.65 34.06
CA ALA A 68 23.77 3.72 33.42
C ALA A 68 25.26 4.04 33.63
N GLY A 69 25.60 5.16 34.29
CA GLY A 69 26.98 5.53 34.65
C GLY A 69 27.87 5.97 33.48
N THR A 70 27.32 6.11 32.27
CA THR A 70 28.04 6.63 31.09
C THR A 70 27.59 8.05 30.78
N GLY A 71 28.54 8.95 30.50
CA GLY A 71 28.21 10.33 30.10
C GLY A 71 27.54 10.38 28.73
N PHE A 72 26.72 11.41 28.49
CA PHE A 72 25.92 11.57 27.28
C PHE A 72 26.78 11.53 26.01
N ALA A 73 27.94 12.19 26.03
CA ALA A 73 28.86 12.23 24.89
C ALA A 73 29.37 10.84 24.47
N ALA A 74 29.61 9.94 25.44
CA ALA A 74 30.03 8.57 25.18
C ALA A 74 28.87 7.70 24.67
N PHE A 75 27.67 7.93 25.21
CA PHE A 75 26.45 7.23 24.83
C PHE A 75 25.93 7.61 23.43
N ILE A 76 25.92 8.90 23.09
CA ILE A 76 25.20 9.41 21.92
C ILE A 76 25.85 9.00 20.61
N LYS A 77 27.19 8.87 20.59
CA LYS A 77 27.94 8.44 19.41
C LYS A 77 27.48 7.06 18.92
N PRO A 78 27.62 5.95 19.67
CA PRO A 78 27.16 4.64 19.21
C PRO A 78 25.66 4.61 18.93
N TYR A 79 24.83 5.35 19.70
CA TYR A 79 23.39 5.43 19.47
C TYR A 79 23.03 5.96 18.08
N VAL A 80 23.59 7.12 17.69
CA VAL A 80 23.34 7.75 16.38
C VAL A 80 23.76 6.84 15.23
N TYR A 81 24.96 6.25 15.30
CA TYR A 81 25.44 5.34 14.26
C TYR A 81 24.59 4.07 14.15
N GLN A 82 24.18 3.47 15.27
CA GLN A 82 23.33 2.27 15.27
C GLN A 82 21.96 2.54 14.67
N LYS A 83 21.31 3.66 15.07
CA LYS A 83 20.02 4.09 14.52
C LYS A 83 20.09 4.38 13.03
N GLY A 84 21.13 5.11 12.60
CA GLY A 84 21.38 5.39 11.18
C GLY A 84 21.57 4.11 10.37
N GLN A 85 22.38 3.17 10.87
CA GLN A 85 22.60 1.88 10.19
C GLN A 85 21.32 1.03 10.12
N ASN A 86 20.49 1.05 11.16
CA ASN A 86 19.21 0.33 11.17
C ASN A 86 18.20 0.93 10.18
N ARG A 87 18.11 2.27 10.09
CA ARG A 87 17.29 2.94 9.07
C ARG A 87 17.77 2.59 7.67
N ARG A 88 19.08 2.72 7.42
CA ARG A 88 19.69 2.36 6.13
C ARG A 88 19.39 0.93 5.72
N ARG A 89 19.56 -0.04 6.63
CA ARG A 89 19.22 -1.45 6.38
C ARG A 89 17.75 -1.63 5.99
N LYS A 90 16.82 -0.89 6.60
CA LYS A 90 15.39 -0.95 6.25
C LYS A 90 15.11 -0.32 4.88
N CYS A 91 15.71 0.84 4.57
CA CYS A 91 15.56 1.48 3.27
C CYS A 91 16.13 0.59 2.15
N LEU A 92 17.34 0.08 2.31
CA LEU A 92 17.98 -0.83 1.35
C LEU A 92 17.17 -2.11 1.11
N ARG A 93 16.53 -2.67 2.15
CA ARG A 93 15.64 -3.83 1.97
C ARG A 93 14.40 -3.54 1.13
N ARG A 94 13.91 -2.30 1.12
CA ARG A 94 12.79 -1.88 0.26
C ARG A 94 13.30 -1.69 -1.17
N LEU A 95 14.34 -0.89 -1.33
CA LEU A 95 14.98 -0.61 -2.63
C LEU A 95 15.46 -1.88 -3.35
N ALA A 96 16.04 -2.85 -2.65
CA ALA A 96 16.50 -4.09 -3.27
C ALA A 96 15.36 -5.01 -3.77
N ARG A 97 14.10 -4.73 -3.38
CA ARG A 97 12.93 -5.49 -3.83
C ARG A 97 12.22 -4.84 -5.01
N ASP A 98 12.48 -3.57 -5.25
CA ASP A 98 11.74 -2.78 -6.23
C ASP A 98 12.65 -2.50 -7.43
N VAL A 99 12.16 -2.79 -8.62
CA VAL A 99 12.81 -2.38 -9.87
C VAL A 99 12.07 -1.13 -10.36
N PRO A 100 12.78 -0.02 -10.66
CA PRO A 100 12.15 1.16 -11.23
C PRO A 100 11.40 0.82 -12.52
N ALA A 101 10.21 1.38 -12.68
CA ALA A 101 9.36 1.15 -13.86
C ALA A 101 10.07 1.57 -15.17
N ASP A 102 10.88 2.62 -15.10
CA ASP A 102 11.70 3.19 -16.16
C ASP A 102 13.08 2.53 -16.29
N ALA A 103 13.39 1.51 -15.49
CA ALA A 103 14.66 0.80 -15.62
C ALA A 103 14.76 0.15 -16.99
N LYS A 104 15.93 0.26 -17.65
CA LYS A 104 16.18 -0.41 -18.94
C LYS A 104 16.06 -1.92 -18.74
N ALA A 105 15.16 -2.56 -19.48
CA ALA A 105 14.82 -3.97 -19.28
C ALA A 105 14.85 -4.81 -20.56
N GLY A 106 15.30 -4.22 -21.68
CA GLY A 106 15.36 -4.88 -22.98
C GLY A 106 16.65 -4.57 -23.76
N ASN A 107 16.74 -5.15 -24.95
CA ASN A 107 17.92 -5.06 -25.81
C ASN A 107 17.87 -3.84 -26.74
N GLU A 108 16.67 -3.28 -26.95
CA GLU A 108 16.47 -2.12 -27.80
C GLU A 108 16.52 -0.81 -27.00
N ASP A 109 16.86 0.28 -27.70
CA ASP A 109 16.88 1.60 -27.09
C ASP A 109 15.46 2.10 -26.85
N GLY A 110 15.14 2.39 -25.57
CA GLY A 110 13.82 2.84 -25.13
C GLY A 110 12.98 1.76 -24.44
N GLU A 111 13.41 0.49 -24.44
CA GLU A 111 12.72 -0.57 -23.71
C GLU A 111 12.94 -0.44 -22.19
N THR A 112 11.85 -0.18 -21.49
CA THR A 112 11.81 -0.05 -20.03
C THR A 112 11.07 -1.23 -19.41
N PHE A 113 11.25 -1.44 -18.10
CA PHE A 113 10.59 -2.51 -17.37
C PHE A 113 9.06 -2.44 -17.51
N ILE A 114 8.48 -1.23 -17.42
CA ILE A 114 7.04 -1.02 -17.55
C ILE A 114 6.52 -1.32 -18.96
N SER A 115 7.30 -1.04 -20.01
CA SER A 115 6.86 -1.29 -21.39
C SER A 115 6.82 -2.78 -21.74
N LEU A 116 7.59 -3.61 -21.05
CA LEU A 116 7.65 -5.06 -21.26
C LEU A 116 6.68 -5.83 -20.36
N LEU A 117 6.02 -5.16 -19.42
CA LEU A 117 5.10 -5.82 -18.50
C LEU A 117 3.73 -6.01 -19.18
N GLU A 118 3.37 -7.27 -19.43
CA GLU A 118 2.06 -7.63 -19.98
C GLU A 118 0.94 -7.41 -18.96
N ASP A 119 -0.20 -6.89 -19.41
CA ASP A 119 -1.42 -6.83 -18.60
C ASP A 119 -2.14 -8.20 -18.67
N PRO A 120 -2.17 -8.99 -17.59
CA PRO A 120 -2.83 -10.29 -17.59
C PRO A 120 -4.35 -10.20 -17.76
N GLY A 121 -4.96 -9.03 -17.60
CA GLY A 121 -6.38 -8.78 -17.83
C GLY A 121 -6.72 -8.36 -19.26
N ALA A 122 -5.71 -8.12 -20.12
CA ALA A 122 -5.92 -7.70 -21.49
C ALA A 122 -6.34 -8.90 -22.36
N ASP A 123 -7.63 -9.23 -22.35
CA ASP A 123 -8.23 -10.19 -23.27
C ASP A 123 -9.31 -9.53 -24.12
N ILE A 124 -8.88 -8.99 -25.25
CA ILE A 124 -9.75 -8.28 -26.19
C ILE A 124 -10.76 -9.26 -26.81
N GLU A 125 -10.34 -10.49 -27.14
CA GLU A 125 -11.18 -11.51 -27.78
C GLU A 125 -12.31 -11.94 -26.85
N SER A 126 -12.01 -12.32 -25.61
CA SER A 126 -13.04 -12.63 -24.62
C SER A 126 -13.96 -11.44 -24.35
N GLY A 127 -13.43 -10.22 -24.40
CA GLY A 127 -14.24 -9.00 -24.33
C GLY A 127 -15.27 -8.89 -25.44
N TYR A 128 -14.89 -9.20 -26.69
CA TYR A 128 -15.82 -9.22 -27.83
C TYR A 128 -16.82 -10.38 -27.73
N ILE A 129 -16.37 -11.59 -27.41
CA ILE A 129 -17.25 -12.75 -27.23
C ILE A 129 -18.30 -12.43 -26.16
N HIS A 130 -17.88 -11.92 -25.01
CA HIS A 130 -18.78 -11.57 -23.92
C HIS A 130 -19.80 -10.49 -24.35
N ARG A 131 -19.37 -9.50 -25.14
CA ARG A 131 -20.25 -8.48 -25.68
C ARG A 131 -21.31 -9.09 -26.63
N GLU A 132 -20.91 -9.97 -27.54
CA GLU A 132 -21.87 -10.65 -28.42
C GLU A 132 -22.87 -11.51 -27.65
N GLU A 133 -22.40 -12.25 -26.64
CA GLU A 133 -23.26 -13.04 -25.74
C GLU A 133 -24.29 -12.15 -25.04
N LEU A 134 -23.87 -10.98 -24.54
CA LEU A 134 -24.77 -10.01 -23.93
C LEU A 134 -25.78 -9.44 -24.93
N GLU A 135 -25.38 -9.20 -26.18
CA GLU A 135 -26.28 -8.72 -27.24
C GLU A 135 -27.32 -9.80 -27.59
N ARG A 136 -26.92 -11.07 -27.74
CA ARG A 136 -27.82 -12.22 -27.95
C ARG A 136 -28.77 -12.41 -26.77
N LEU A 137 -28.24 -12.36 -25.54
CA LEU A 137 -29.05 -12.43 -24.32
C LEU A 137 -30.07 -11.29 -24.27
N THR A 138 -29.65 -10.07 -24.58
CA THR A 138 -30.52 -8.90 -24.58
C THR A 138 -31.64 -9.04 -25.62
N ALA A 139 -31.34 -9.57 -26.81
CA ALA A 139 -32.34 -9.87 -27.83
C ALA A 139 -33.34 -10.95 -27.35
N ALA A 140 -32.85 -12.06 -26.82
CA ALA A 140 -33.69 -13.14 -26.28
C ALA A 140 -34.56 -12.68 -25.10
N LEU A 141 -34.05 -11.79 -24.24
CA LEU A 141 -34.82 -11.19 -23.15
C LEU A 141 -35.92 -10.24 -23.65
N LYS A 142 -35.76 -9.61 -24.83
CA LYS A 142 -36.78 -8.76 -25.44
C LYS A 142 -37.99 -9.56 -25.93
N GLU A 143 -37.80 -10.81 -26.33
CA GLU A 143 -38.86 -11.73 -26.77
C GLU A 143 -39.69 -12.32 -25.61
N LEU A 144 -39.19 -12.24 -24.36
CA LEU A 144 -39.95 -12.65 -23.19
C LEU A 144 -41.22 -11.81 -23.00
N THR A 145 -42.29 -12.48 -22.59
CA THR A 145 -43.50 -11.80 -22.14
C THR A 145 -43.22 -10.94 -20.90
N PRO A 146 -44.04 -9.90 -20.62
CA PRO A 146 -43.85 -9.05 -19.45
C PRO A 146 -43.82 -9.83 -18.13
N GLU A 147 -44.62 -10.89 -18.00
CA GLU A 147 -44.65 -11.77 -16.82
C GLU A 147 -43.34 -12.57 -16.66
N GLU A 148 -42.84 -13.16 -17.75
CA GLU A 148 -41.58 -13.92 -17.75
C GLU A 148 -40.38 -13.02 -17.44
N ARG A 149 -40.36 -11.80 -17.99
CA ARG A 149 -39.31 -10.81 -17.71
C ARG A 149 -39.38 -10.33 -16.26
N ALA A 150 -40.58 -10.11 -15.72
CA ALA A 150 -40.76 -9.74 -14.31
C ALA A 150 -40.23 -10.83 -13.36
N LEU A 151 -40.48 -12.10 -13.68
CA LEU A 151 -39.94 -13.25 -12.94
C LEU A 151 -38.40 -13.27 -12.97
N LEU A 152 -37.76 -13.13 -14.13
CA LEU A 152 -36.29 -13.09 -14.20
C LEU A 152 -35.69 -11.87 -13.50
N LYS A 153 -36.33 -10.70 -13.60
CA LYS A 153 -35.90 -9.48 -12.90
C LYS A 153 -35.99 -9.64 -11.38
N ALA A 154 -37.01 -10.34 -10.87
CA ALA A 154 -37.12 -10.67 -9.45
C ALA A 154 -35.98 -11.62 -9.01
N VAL A 155 -35.72 -12.69 -9.77
CA VAL A 155 -34.74 -13.71 -9.40
C VAL A 155 -33.29 -13.23 -9.57
N TYR A 156 -32.93 -12.70 -10.74
CA TYR A 156 -31.53 -12.33 -11.06
C TYR A 156 -31.25 -10.84 -10.90
N GLY A 157 -32.24 -9.97 -11.08
CA GLY A 157 -32.06 -8.51 -10.92
C GLY A 157 -32.19 -8.02 -9.48
N LYS A 158 -33.03 -8.69 -8.67
CA LYS A 158 -33.27 -8.35 -7.25
C LYS A 158 -32.78 -9.43 -6.28
N ASN A 159 -32.13 -10.48 -6.77
CA ASN A 159 -31.65 -11.63 -5.98
C ASN A 159 -32.72 -12.26 -5.08
N GLN A 160 -33.98 -12.29 -5.52
CA GLN A 160 -35.05 -12.94 -4.77
C GLN A 160 -35.05 -14.45 -5.02
N SER A 161 -35.28 -15.24 -3.97
CA SER A 161 -35.46 -16.69 -4.15
C SER A 161 -36.75 -16.97 -4.92
N ILE A 162 -36.81 -18.12 -5.62
CA ILE A 162 -38.03 -18.59 -6.30
C ILE A 162 -39.20 -18.68 -5.30
N ARG A 163 -38.93 -19.10 -4.06
CA ARG A 163 -39.93 -19.14 -2.98
C ARG A 163 -40.41 -17.74 -2.58
N GLY A 164 -39.51 -16.77 -2.41
CA GLY A 164 -39.88 -15.38 -2.11
C GLY A 164 -40.65 -14.71 -3.25
N THR A 165 -40.28 -15.02 -4.50
CA THR A 165 -40.96 -14.51 -5.70
C THR A 165 -42.35 -15.12 -5.88
N SER A 166 -42.51 -16.40 -5.52
CA SER A 166 -43.82 -17.08 -5.49
C SER A 166 -44.78 -16.42 -4.48
N GLN A 167 -44.28 -16.04 -3.30
CA GLN A 167 -45.08 -15.35 -2.29
C GLN A 167 -45.44 -13.93 -2.71
N SER A 168 -44.53 -13.17 -3.33
CA SER A 168 -44.78 -11.80 -3.76
C SER A 168 -45.71 -11.69 -4.97
N LEU A 169 -45.72 -12.68 -5.86
CA LEU A 169 -46.59 -12.73 -7.05
C LEU A 169 -47.90 -13.49 -6.82
N GLY A 170 -48.09 -14.14 -5.66
CA GLY A 170 -49.30 -14.94 -5.38
C GLY A 170 -49.45 -16.19 -6.25
N VAL A 171 -48.37 -16.67 -6.87
CA VAL A 171 -48.36 -17.85 -7.75
C VAL A 171 -47.78 -19.03 -7.00
N GLY A 172 -48.38 -20.22 -7.15
CA GLY A 172 -47.88 -21.45 -6.54
C GLY A 172 -46.41 -21.75 -6.88
N TYR A 173 -45.65 -22.18 -5.87
CA TYR A 173 -44.21 -22.43 -5.99
C TYR A 173 -43.85 -23.35 -7.16
N SER A 174 -44.55 -24.48 -7.30
CA SER A 174 -44.33 -25.47 -8.36
C SER A 174 -44.57 -24.88 -9.76
N THR A 175 -45.60 -24.05 -9.91
CA THR A 175 -45.91 -23.33 -11.15
C THR A 175 -44.80 -22.34 -11.51
N LEU A 176 -44.31 -21.59 -10.52
CA LEU A 176 -43.26 -20.60 -10.74
C LEU A 176 -41.91 -21.27 -11.07
N GLN A 177 -41.59 -22.38 -10.41
CA GLN A 177 -40.41 -23.20 -10.69
C GLN A 177 -40.45 -23.81 -12.10
N TYR A 178 -41.62 -24.31 -12.52
CA TYR A 178 -41.81 -24.81 -13.88
C TYR A 178 -41.65 -23.70 -14.93
N ARG A 179 -42.27 -22.54 -14.72
CA ARG A 179 -42.14 -21.36 -15.60
C ARG A 179 -40.69 -20.91 -15.70
N HIS A 180 -39.98 -20.74 -14.58
CA HIS A 180 -38.56 -20.39 -14.53
C HIS A 180 -37.69 -21.38 -15.34
N SER A 181 -37.91 -22.68 -15.14
CA SER A 181 -37.19 -23.73 -15.87
C SER A 181 -37.45 -23.69 -17.38
N ARG A 182 -38.69 -23.42 -17.81
CA ARG A 182 -39.06 -23.29 -19.23
C ARG A 182 -38.42 -22.07 -19.87
N ILE A 183 -38.39 -20.94 -19.16
CA ILE A 183 -37.73 -19.70 -19.61
C ILE A 183 -36.23 -19.96 -19.82
N LEU A 184 -35.53 -20.55 -18.85
CA LEU A 184 -34.11 -20.84 -18.98
C LEU A 184 -33.80 -21.81 -20.11
N LYS A 185 -34.65 -22.84 -20.31
CA LYS A 185 -34.49 -23.76 -21.43
C LYS A 185 -34.66 -23.06 -22.79
N ARG A 186 -35.57 -22.09 -22.88
CA ARG A 186 -35.77 -21.27 -24.09
C ARG A 186 -34.58 -20.37 -24.36
N LEU A 187 -34.14 -19.61 -23.34
CA LEU A 187 -32.98 -18.72 -23.46
C LEU A 187 -31.71 -19.48 -23.82
N LYS A 188 -31.47 -20.66 -23.21
CA LYS A 188 -30.31 -21.51 -23.54
C LYS A 188 -30.34 -22.04 -24.98
N GLY A 189 -31.50 -22.16 -25.61
CA GLY A 189 -31.61 -22.54 -27.02
C GLY A 189 -31.39 -21.39 -28.00
N GLN A 190 -31.35 -20.15 -27.51
CA GLN A 190 -31.20 -18.91 -28.30
C GLN A 190 -29.83 -18.23 -28.11
N LEU A 191 -29.00 -18.74 -27.20
CA LEU A 191 -27.65 -18.25 -26.87
C LEU A 191 -26.59 -19.12 -27.52
#